data_AF-A0A1A9UMU3-F1
#
_entry.id   AF-A0A1A9UMU3-F1
#
_cell.length_a   1.000
_cell.length_b   1.000
_cell.length_c   1.000
_cell.angle_alpha   90.00
_cell.angle_beta   90.00
_cell.angle_gamma   90.00
#
_symmetry.space_group_name_H-M   'P 1'
#
loop_
_entity.id
_entity.type
_entity.pdbx_description
1 polymer ?
#
loop_
_entity_poly.entity_id
_entity_poly.type
_entity_poly.pdbx_seq_one_letter_code
_entity_poly.pdbx_strand_id
1 'polypeptide(L)'
;MSSSPEIQRSTTKPRYFEVTSMQSSQETERLTDNIDYQGENASLGNPSLLSPFTQGSTNFVSGNEWSGSTIELNADLRRNESESLCFYRKPNRVMERNGHENVIFTKIPEKSWRYIRDFVTTLIELDWKYTLTMFVGSYLLSWIFFAILCYMVAYSHGDLLFDEITGERLGEGKYPCIVGVYDFTSMLIYSIETQTTIGFGEKYPSEECPETMFLFIMQIICSIAIEGGMVSIIYVKTARPVRQNTKLKFSDKAVICYRDRKLCLLFRVCDPREQQSIKSKIRVYMIVDRPTREGEIIKTHAELKLINNGQQIIAWPEIVCHVIDESSPMRDFKSAKDLNAAHFELYVSIVGVSPATAQVTETRTSYIPQEVHWGQRFVNIITYDANSRRYVYDYSNFNTTISVDMAEEM
;
A
#
# COMPACT_ATOMS: atom_id res chain seq x y z
N MET A 1 2.24 79.24 15.42
CA MET A 1 2.61 77.91 15.97
C MET A 1 1.30 77.21 16.30
N SER A 2 0.86 76.10 15.74
CA SER A 2 1.50 75.04 14.94
C SER A 2 0.57 74.57 13.81
N SER A 3 1.12 74.38 12.62
CA SER A 3 0.52 73.69 11.48
C SER A 3 0.43 72.17 11.73
N SER A 4 -0.73 71.58 11.46
CA SER A 4 -0.91 70.11 11.39
C SER A 4 -0.58 69.61 9.98
N PRO A 5 0.16 68.51 9.79
CA PRO A 5 0.44 68.00 8.44
C PRO A 5 -0.68 67.06 7.95
N GLU A 6 -1.15 67.31 6.73
CA GLU A 6 -1.96 66.39 5.93
C GLU A 6 -1.15 65.15 5.53
N ILE A 7 -1.72 63.96 5.75
CA ILE A 7 -1.16 62.69 5.29
C ILE A 7 -1.74 62.39 3.90
N GLN A 8 -0.93 62.59 2.85
CA GLN A 8 -1.26 62.17 1.49
C GLN A 8 -1.21 60.63 1.38
N ARG A 9 -2.34 60.01 0.99
CA ARG A 9 -2.38 58.59 0.59
C ARG A 9 -1.77 58.42 -0.81
N SER A 10 -0.64 57.71 -0.87
CA SER A 10 -0.04 57.22 -2.12
C SER A 10 -0.97 56.17 -2.77
N THR A 11 -1.50 56.47 -3.95
CA THR A 11 -2.20 55.50 -4.81
C THR A 11 -1.19 54.84 -5.75
N THR A 12 -0.50 53.80 -5.28
CA THR A 12 0.32 52.92 -6.14
C THR A 12 -0.44 51.62 -6.40
N LYS A 13 -0.82 51.37 -7.66
CA LYS A 13 -1.34 50.07 -8.11
C LYS A 13 -0.30 48.97 -7.86
N PRO A 14 -0.70 47.74 -7.49
CA PRO A 14 0.25 46.65 -7.28
C PRO A 14 0.93 46.28 -8.60
N ARG A 15 2.27 46.24 -8.58
CA ARG A 15 3.11 45.74 -9.67
C ARG A 15 3.04 44.20 -9.63
N TYR A 16 2.66 43.57 -10.72
CA TYR A 16 2.82 42.12 -10.87
C TYR A 16 4.31 41.76 -10.80
N PHE A 17 4.66 40.78 -9.98
CA PHE A 17 6.00 40.19 -9.99
C PHE A 17 6.13 39.33 -11.25
N GLU A 18 7.07 39.69 -12.11
CA GLU A 18 7.49 38.88 -13.24
C GLU A 18 8.36 37.73 -12.70
N VAL A 19 7.91 36.49 -12.89
CA VAL A 19 8.62 35.30 -12.43
C VAL A 19 9.74 35.02 -13.43
N THR A 20 10.97 35.37 -13.08
CA THR A 20 12.16 34.89 -13.80
C THR A 20 12.26 33.38 -13.62
N SER A 21 12.16 32.63 -14.71
CA SER A 21 12.40 31.18 -14.70
C SER A 21 13.84 30.89 -14.29
N MET A 22 14.05 30.22 -13.15
CA MET A 22 15.34 29.60 -12.85
C MET A 22 15.57 28.46 -13.84
N GLN A 23 16.61 28.58 -14.67
CA GLN A 23 17.11 27.47 -15.47
C GLN A 23 17.70 26.41 -14.53
N SER A 24 17.15 25.21 -14.59
CA SER A 24 17.70 24.03 -13.92
C SER A 24 19.06 23.69 -14.53
N SER A 25 20.05 23.41 -13.69
CA SER A 25 21.38 22.97 -14.10
C SER A 25 21.31 21.62 -14.81
N GLN A 26 22.01 21.47 -15.94
CA GLN A 26 22.08 20.27 -16.79
C GLN A 26 22.66 19.03 -16.08
N GLU A 27 23.19 19.18 -14.88
CA GLU A 27 23.83 18.10 -14.14
C GLU A 27 22.84 17.22 -13.36
N THR A 28 21.60 17.69 -13.16
CA THR A 28 20.55 16.94 -12.43
C THR A 28 19.71 16.03 -13.33
N GLU A 29 19.70 16.25 -14.65
CA GLU A 29 18.97 15.40 -15.62
C GLU A 29 19.67 14.06 -15.90
N ARG A 30 20.99 13.96 -15.74
CA ARG A 30 21.73 12.72 -16.00
C ARG A 30 21.47 11.57 -15.01
N LEU A 31 20.89 11.86 -13.84
CA LEU A 31 20.59 10.85 -12.82
C LEU A 31 19.21 10.21 -13.00
N THR A 32 18.32 10.81 -13.79
CA THR A 32 16.96 10.28 -14.02
C THR A 32 16.83 9.40 -15.27
N ASP A 33 17.77 9.47 -16.22
CA ASP A 33 17.71 8.71 -17.48
C ASP A 33 18.32 7.30 -17.42
N ASN A 34 18.96 6.91 -16.31
CA ASN A 34 19.69 5.63 -16.21
C ASN A 34 18.90 4.46 -15.58
N ILE A 35 17.57 4.49 -15.60
CA ILE A 35 16.75 3.33 -15.23
C ILE A 35 16.15 2.74 -16.51
N ASP A 36 17.02 2.21 -17.37
CA ASP A 36 16.62 1.35 -18.47
C ASP A 36 16.65 -0.11 -18.03
N TYR A 37 15.52 -0.78 -18.21
CA TYR A 37 15.34 -2.22 -18.06
C TYR A 37 16.22 -2.96 -19.08
N GLN A 38 17.31 -3.60 -18.64
CA GLN A 38 18.00 -4.61 -19.43
C GLN A 38 17.24 -5.94 -19.36
N GLY A 39 16.55 -6.29 -20.45
CA GLY A 39 16.10 -7.66 -20.70
C GLY A 39 17.21 -8.48 -21.34
N GLU A 40 17.66 -9.52 -20.67
CA GLU A 40 18.61 -10.51 -21.20
C GLU A 40 17.97 -11.32 -22.33
N ASN A 41 18.52 -11.19 -23.54
CA ASN A 41 18.34 -12.15 -24.62
C ASN A 41 19.42 -13.24 -24.50
N ALA A 42 19.00 -14.45 -24.15
CA ALA A 42 19.79 -15.66 -24.36
C ALA A 42 19.26 -16.40 -25.59
N SER A 43 20.06 -16.38 -26.64
CA SER A 43 19.91 -17.16 -27.86
C SER A 43 20.17 -18.65 -27.61
N LEU A 44 19.25 -19.51 -28.05
CA LEU A 44 19.56 -20.89 -28.41
C LEU A 44 18.69 -21.32 -29.60
N GLY A 45 19.35 -21.68 -30.70
CA GLY A 45 18.72 -21.98 -31.98
C GLY A 45 18.20 -23.41 -32.11
N ASN A 46 17.21 -23.61 -32.99
CA ASN A 46 17.37 -24.33 -34.26
C ASN A 46 16.05 -24.35 -35.06
N PRO A 47 16.10 -24.60 -36.38
CA PRO A 47 15.01 -24.32 -37.31
C PRO A 47 14.14 -25.53 -37.61
N SER A 48 12.85 -25.31 -37.90
CA SER A 48 12.12 -26.15 -38.87
C SER A 48 10.85 -25.44 -39.37
N LEU A 49 10.85 -25.18 -40.67
CA LEU A 49 9.69 -24.91 -41.51
C LEU A 49 8.96 -26.23 -41.78
N LEU A 50 7.62 -26.23 -41.71
CA LEU A 50 6.71 -26.79 -42.74
C LEU A 50 5.24 -26.71 -42.26
N SER A 51 4.43 -25.99 -43.04
CA SER A 51 2.95 -25.98 -43.07
C SER A 51 2.39 -27.26 -43.76
N PRO A 52 1.10 -27.36 -44.10
CA PRO A 52 -0.17 -26.90 -43.47
C PRO A 52 -1.17 -28.07 -43.30
N PHE A 53 -2.18 -28.00 -42.42
CA PHE A 53 -3.41 -28.77 -42.63
C PHE A 53 -4.64 -28.14 -41.96
N THR A 54 -5.76 -28.39 -42.61
CA THR A 54 -7.06 -27.74 -42.62
C THR A 54 -8.00 -28.14 -41.48
N GLN A 55 -8.85 -27.18 -41.07
CA GLN A 55 -10.30 -27.29 -40.78
C GLN A 55 -10.80 -28.33 -39.77
N GLY A 56 -11.56 -27.89 -38.76
CA GLY A 56 -12.52 -28.76 -38.07
C GLY A 56 -12.85 -28.36 -36.64
N SER A 57 -13.99 -27.69 -36.48
CA SER A 57 -14.74 -27.56 -35.23
C SER A 57 -14.97 -28.90 -34.54
N THR A 58 -14.79 -28.99 -33.22
CA THR A 58 -15.67 -29.73 -32.29
C THR A 58 -15.26 -29.51 -30.84
N ASN A 59 -16.27 -29.29 -30.00
CA ASN A 59 -16.17 -29.27 -28.55
C ASN A 59 -15.77 -30.67 -28.04
N PHE A 60 -14.76 -30.74 -27.18
CA PHE A 60 -14.61 -31.85 -26.23
C PHE A 60 -14.00 -31.32 -24.92
N VAL A 61 -14.83 -31.32 -23.87
CA VAL A 61 -14.38 -31.10 -22.49
C VAL A 61 -14.16 -32.48 -21.88
N SER A 62 -12.89 -32.80 -21.64
CA SER A 62 -12.42 -33.85 -20.73
C SER A 62 -11.30 -33.15 -19.95
N GLY A 63 -11.37 -32.96 -18.64
CA GLY A 63 -11.70 -33.94 -17.64
C GLY A 63 -10.40 -34.28 -16.91
N ASN A 64 -10.34 -33.85 -15.65
CA ASN A 64 -9.37 -34.18 -14.59
C ASN A 64 -8.10 -33.33 -14.50
N GLU A 65 -8.04 -32.49 -13.45
CA GLU A 65 -6.99 -32.63 -12.45
C GLU A 65 -7.43 -32.03 -11.10
N TRP A 66 -7.45 -32.89 -10.09
CA TRP A 66 -7.59 -32.56 -8.68
C TRP A 66 -6.24 -32.02 -8.15
N SER A 67 -6.26 -30.95 -7.37
CA SER A 67 -5.56 -30.92 -6.08
C SER A 67 -5.79 -29.61 -5.31
N GLY A 68 -6.23 -29.80 -4.07
CA GLY A 68 -6.20 -28.90 -2.91
C GLY A 68 -5.95 -27.42 -3.14
N SER A 69 -7.02 -26.63 -3.05
CA SER A 69 -6.89 -25.28 -2.48
C SER A 69 -7.73 -25.21 -1.21
N THR A 70 -7.03 -24.84 -0.14
CA THR A 70 -7.54 -24.62 1.20
C THR A 70 -8.68 -23.62 1.16
N ILE A 71 -9.73 -23.98 1.88
CA ILE A 71 -10.98 -23.26 2.06
C ILE A 71 -10.69 -21.92 2.76
N GLU A 72 -10.88 -20.80 2.07
CA GLU A 72 -11.40 -19.58 2.71
C GLU A 72 -12.90 -19.52 2.43
N LEU A 73 -13.68 -19.87 3.45
CA LEU A 73 -15.13 -19.76 3.49
C LEU A 73 -15.52 -18.28 3.37
N ASN A 74 -15.96 -17.87 2.19
CA ASN A 74 -16.78 -16.67 2.03
C ASN A 74 -18.14 -16.91 2.69
N ALA A 75 -18.24 -16.61 3.98
CA ALA A 75 -19.47 -16.73 4.77
C ALA A 75 -20.52 -15.63 4.50
N ASP A 76 -20.26 -14.70 3.57
CA ASP A 76 -21.12 -13.53 3.35
C ASP A 76 -22.01 -13.59 2.09
N LEU A 77 -22.07 -14.73 1.39
CA LEU A 77 -22.93 -14.86 0.18
C LEU A 77 -24.29 -15.53 0.42
N ARG A 78 -24.71 -15.75 1.68
CA ARG A 78 -26.02 -16.38 2.01
C ARG A 78 -26.82 -15.64 3.09
N ARG A 79 -26.87 -14.32 3.03
CA ARG A 79 -27.88 -13.54 3.78
C ARG A 79 -28.17 -12.24 3.05
N ASN A 80 -29.12 -12.31 2.10
CA ASN A 80 -30.08 -11.25 1.75
C ASN A 80 -30.74 -11.57 0.40
N GLU A 81 -31.54 -12.64 0.33
CA GLU A 81 -32.51 -12.86 -0.76
C GLU A 81 -33.84 -12.13 -0.47
N SER A 82 -33.81 -11.00 0.23
CA SER A 82 -35.05 -10.30 0.63
C SER A 82 -34.89 -8.78 0.68
N GLU A 83 -34.15 -8.19 -0.27
CA GLU A 83 -34.27 -6.76 -0.58
C GLU A 83 -34.18 -6.53 -2.09
N SER A 84 -35.25 -6.91 -2.79
CA SER A 84 -35.55 -6.44 -4.14
C SER A 84 -36.02 -4.98 -4.08
N LEU A 85 -35.09 -4.03 -3.96
CA LEU A 85 -35.34 -2.61 -4.28
C LEU A 85 -34.02 -1.92 -4.73
N CYS A 86 -33.92 -1.60 -6.02
CA CYS A 86 -32.86 -0.80 -6.65
C CYS A 86 -31.40 -1.26 -6.41
N PHE A 87 -30.99 -2.33 -7.10
CA PHE A 87 -29.59 -2.43 -7.54
C PHE A 87 -29.31 -1.26 -8.50
N TYR A 88 -28.82 -0.13 -7.97
CA TYR A 88 -27.91 0.70 -8.75
C TYR A 88 -26.81 -0.25 -9.21
N ARG A 89 -26.79 -0.63 -10.49
CA ARG A 89 -25.67 -1.35 -11.09
C ARG A 89 -24.43 -0.55 -10.73
N LYS A 90 -23.61 -1.05 -9.80
CA LYS A 90 -22.34 -0.42 -9.48
C LYS A 90 -21.59 -0.31 -10.81
N PRO A 91 -21.22 0.89 -11.26
CA PRO A 91 -20.53 1.05 -12.52
C PRO A 91 -19.21 0.28 -12.43
N ASN A 92 -18.91 -0.51 -13.46
CA ASN A 92 -17.64 -1.21 -13.60
C ASN A 92 -16.53 -0.15 -13.56
N ARG A 93 -15.73 -0.16 -12.49
CA ARG A 93 -14.60 0.74 -12.28
C ARG A 93 -13.35 -0.08 -12.01
N VAL A 94 -12.22 0.35 -12.56
CA VAL A 94 -10.90 -0.26 -12.38
C VAL A 94 -10.37 0.03 -10.98
N MET A 95 -10.70 1.21 -10.44
CA MET A 95 -10.31 1.61 -9.10
C MET A 95 -11.52 2.12 -8.32
N GLU A 96 -11.61 1.76 -7.05
CA GLU A 96 -12.57 2.37 -6.13
C GLU A 96 -12.12 3.77 -5.71
N ARG A 97 -13.07 4.62 -5.30
CA ARG A 97 -12.76 5.96 -4.74
C ARG A 97 -11.84 5.92 -3.52
N ASN A 98 -11.86 4.80 -2.79
CA ASN A 98 -10.99 4.58 -1.64
C ASN A 98 -9.53 4.27 -2.02
N GLY A 99 -9.22 4.24 -3.33
CA GLY A 99 -7.92 3.90 -3.90
C GLY A 99 -7.64 2.40 -3.97
N HIS A 100 -8.63 1.56 -3.69
CA HIS A 100 -8.52 0.12 -3.85
C HIS A 100 -8.63 -0.27 -5.32
N GLU A 101 -7.68 -1.06 -5.79
CA GLU A 101 -7.66 -1.59 -7.15
C GLU A 101 -8.69 -2.73 -7.26
N ASN A 102 -9.62 -2.61 -8.20
CA ASN A 102 -10.62 -3.64 -8.50
C ASN A 102 -10.12 -4.51 -9.66
N VAL A 103 -8.93 -5.09 -9.50
CA VAL A 103 -8.26 -5.93 -10.49
C VAL A 103 -7.84 -7.23 -9.82
N ILE A 104 -8.33 -8.35 -10.36
CA ILE A 104 -7.98 -9.68 -9.87
C ILE A 104 -7.08 -10.34 -10.92
N PHE A 105 -5.84 -10.61 -10.55
CA PHE A 105 -4.93 -11.37 -11.41
C PHE A 105 -5.22 -12.87 -11.29
N THR A 106 -5.66 -13.50 -12.38
CA THR A 106 -5.90 -14.94 -12.46
C THR A 106 -4.80 -15.65 -13.24
N LYS A 107 -4.42 -16.88 -12.82
CA LYS A 107 -3.47 -17.77 -13.52
C LYS A 107 -2.04 -17.20 -13.68
N ILE A 108 -1.44 -16.74 -12.58
CA ILE A 108 -0.01 -16.44 -12.54
C ILE A 108 0.76 -17.76 -12.32
N PRO A 109 1.65 -18.20 -13.23
CA PRO A 109 2.46 -19.39 -13.01
C PRO A 109 3.39 -19.21 -11.81
N GLU A 110 3.59 -20.27 -11.01
CA GLU A 110 4.53 -20.32 -9.87
C GLU A 110 4.38 -19.26 -8.77
N LYS A 111 3.14 -18.79 -8.55
CA LYS A 111 2.83 -17.73 -7.57
C LYS A 111 3.38 -18.01 -6.16
N SER A 112 3.23 -19.23 -5.64
CA SER A 112 3.62 -19.57 -4.26
C SER A 112 5.13 -19.62 -4.02
N TRP A 113 5.92 -20.10 -4.99
CA TRP A 113 7.38 -20.21 -4.84
C TRP A 113 8.06 -18.84 -4.86
N ARG A 114 7.53 -17.90 -5.65
CA ARG A 114 8.01 -16.52 -5.69
C ARG A 114 7.82 -15.78 -4.36
N TYR A 115 6.71 -16.00 -3.67
CA TYR A 115 6.48 -15.43 -2.33
C TYR A 115 7.37 -16.06 -1.26
N ILE A 116 7.64 -17.37 -1.33
CA ILE A 116 8.57 -18.03 -0.39
C ILE A 116 10.01 -17.52 -0.57
N ARG A 117 10.43 -17.28 -1.82
CA ARG A 117 11.75 -16.70 -2.12
C ARG A 117 11.91 -15.30 -1.52
N ASP A 118 10.81 -14.56 -1.39
CA ASP A 118 10.78 -13.24 -0.76
C ASP A 118 10.03 -13.27 0.59
N PHE A 119 10.48 -14.18 1.46
CA PHE A 119 9.87 -14.45 2.76
C PHE A 119 9.79 -13.19 3.65
N VAL A 120 10.85 -12.37 3.66
CA VAL A 120 10.92 -11.18 4.55
C VAL A 120 9.88 -10.14 4.16
N THR A 121 9.78 -9.78 2.87
CA THR A 121 8.78 -8.82 2.42
C THR A 121 7.37 -9.37 2.61
N THR A 122 7.17 -10.67 2.36
CA THR A 122 5.90 -11.35 2.57
C THR A 122 5.45 -11.23 4.04
N LEU A 123 6.34 -11.49 5.02
CA LEU A 123 6.02 -11.32 6.44
C LEU A 123 5.68 -9.88 6.82
N ILE A 124 6.35 -8.91 6.20
CA ILE A 124 6.08 -7.49 6.40
C ILE A 124 4.71 -7.10 5.81
N GLU A 125 4.32 -7.68 4.68
CA GLU A 125 3.06 -7.39 3.98
C GLU A 125 1.83 -8.08 4.56
N LEU A 126 1.99 -9.20 5.28
CA LEU A 126 0.90 -9.89 5.97
C LEU A 126 0.14 -8.96 6.93
N ASP A 127 -1.13 -9.27 7.23
CA ASP A 127 -1.86 -8.53 8.26
C ASP A 127 -1.20 -8.66 9.64
N TRP A 128 -1.38 -7.66 10.50
CA TRP A 128 -0.89 -7.66 11.88
C TRP A 128 -1.26 -8.91 12.67
N LYS A 129 -2.48 -9.44 12.48
CA LYS A 129 -2.94 -10.67 13.12
C LYS A 129 -2.05 -11.86 12.78
N TYR A 130 -1.63 -11.99 11.52
CA TYR A 130 -0.78 -13.09 11.06
C TYR A 130 0.66 -12.88 11.49
N THR A 131 1.20 -11.65 11.37
CA THR A 131 2.55 -11.34 11.87
C THR A 131 2.68 -11.63 13.37
N LEU A 132 1.70 -11.23 14.18
CA LEU A 132 1.69 -11.49 15.63
C LEU A 132 1.54 -12.99 15.95
N THR A 133 0.69 -13.69 15.20
CA THR A 133 0.54 -15.15 15.37
C THR A 133 1.84 -15.89 15.04
N MET A 134 2.52 -15.50 13.97
CA MET A 134 3.82 -16.06 13.59
C MET A 134 4.91 -15.74 14.62
N PHE A 135 4.90 -14.54 15.19
CA PHE A 135 5.80 -14.14 16.28
C PHE A 135 5.61 -15.05 17.51
N VAL A 136 4.38 -15.16 18.03
CA VAL A 136 4.10 -16.02 19.18
C VAL A 136 4.41 -17.49 18.84
N GLY A 137 4.03 -17.93 17.63
CA GLY A 137 4.29 -19.27 17.13
C GLY A 137 5.78 -19.63 17.08
N SER A 138 6.66 -18.72 16.66
CA SER A 138 8.10 -19.00 16.60
C SER A 138 8.75 -19.19 17.97
N TYR A 139 8.33 -18.41 18.98
CA TYR A 139 8.81 -18.59 20.35
C TYR A 139 8.30 -19.89 20.96
N LEU A 140 7.00 -20.17 20.85
CA LEU A 140 6.43 -21.41 21.37
C LEU A 140 7.05 -22.64 20.72
N LEU A 141 7.21 -22.63 19.39
CA LEU A 141 7.80 -23.76 18.66
C LEU A 141 9.26 -23.99 19.04
N SER A 142 10.05 -22.93 19.22
CA SER A 142 11.45 -23.06 19.64
C SER A 142 11.59 -23.56 21.08
N TRP A 143 10.79 -23.05 22.03
CA TRP A 143 10.76 -23.56 23.41
C TRP A 143 10.42 -25.04 23.47
N ILE A 144 9.37 -25.47 22.74
CA ILE A 144 8.97 -26.87 22.70
C ILE A 144 10.04 -27.73 22.02
N PHE A 145 10.62 -27.26 20.92
CA PHE A 145 11.66 -27.98 20.20
C PHE A 145 12.90 -28.25 21.07
N PHE A 146 13.43 -27.23 21.74
CA PHE A 146 14.59 -27.40 22.62
C PHE A 146 14.24 -28.18 23.89
N ALA A 147 13.04 -28.01 24.45
CA ALA A 147 12.56 -28.82 25.57
C ALA A 147 12.51 -30.31 25.19
N ILE A 148 12.01 -30.66 24.00
CA ILE A 148 11.96 -32.05 23.52
C ILE A 148 13.38 -32.61 23.33
N LEU A 149 14.30 -31.86 22.73
CA LEU A 149 15.68 -32.32 22.54
C LEU A 149 16.39 -32.56 23.87
N CYS A 150 16.30 -31.62 24.81
CA CYS A 150 16.88 -31.79 26.14
C CYS A 150 16.20 -32.94 26.92
N TYR A 151 14.88 -33.10 26.77
CA TYR A 151 14.14 -34.22 27.36
C TYR A 151 14.62 -35.57 26.81
N MET A 152 14.86 -35.67 25.50
CA MET A 152 15.39 -36.89 24.87
C MET A 152 16.78 -37.24 25.41
N VAL A 153 17.67 -36.25 25.58
CA VAL A 153 19.00 -36.46 26.17
C VAL A 153 18.91 -36.91 27.63
N ALA A 154 18.08 -36.24 28.44
CA ALA A 154 17.85 -36.61 29.83
C ALA A 154 17.23 -38.02 29.96
N TYR A 155 16.32 -38.38 29.05
CA TYR A 155 15.72 -39.71 29.00
C TYR A 155 16.74 -40.80 28.60
N SER A 156 17.57 -40.55 27.58
CA SER A 156 18.60 -41.52 27.16
C SER A 156 19.69 -41.73 28.21
N HIS A 157 20.01 -40.68 29.00
CA HIS A 157 20.95 -40.77 30.11
C HIS A 157 20.35 -41.45 31.37
N GLY A 158 19.02 -41.63 31.40
CA GLY A 158 18.30 -42.21 32.53
C GLY A 158 18.05 -41.23 33.68
N ASP A 159 18.19 -39.92 33.46
CA ASP A 159 18.02 -38.89 34.51
C ASP A 159 16.61 -38.79 35.06
N LEU A 160 15.63 -39.15 34.25
CA LEU A 160 14.20 -39.06 34.55
C LEU A 160 13.66 -40.34 35.21
N LEU A 161 14.49 -41.38 35.33
CA LEU A 161 14.13 -42.64 35.96
C LEU A 161 14.61 -42.60 37.42
N PHE A 162 13.67 -42.67 38.35
CA PHE A 162 13.93 -42.75 39.78
C PHE A 162 13.54 -44.15 40.27
N ASP A 163 14.36 -44.74 41.13
CA ASP A 163 14.03 -46.00 41.79
C ASP A 163 12.88 -45.78 42.78
N GLU A 164 11.79 -46.54 42.65
CA GLU A 164 10.58 -46.43 43.48
C GLU A 164 10.85 -46.72 44.97
N ILE A 165 11.92 -47.45 45.29
CA ILE A 165 12.21 -47.91 46.66
C ILE A 165 13.22 -47.01 47.36
N THR A 166 14.27 -46.58 46.66
CA THR A 166 15.34 -45.75 47.24
C THR A 166 15.17 -44.25 46.95
N GLY A 167 14.35 -43.89 45.96
CA GLY A 167 14.22 -42.52 45.47
C GLY A 167 15.49 -42.00 44.78
N GLU A 168 16.49 -42.87 44.57
CA GLU A 168 17.74 -42.51 43.91
C GLU A 168 17.58 -42.50 42.38
N ARG A 169 18.32 -41.60 41.72
CA ARG A 169 18.35 -41.47 40.27
C ARG A 169 19.03 -42.68 39.66
N LEU A 170 18.38 -43.36 38.72
CA LEU A 170 18.89 -44.54 38.00
C LEU A 170 19.85 -44.19 36.85
N GLY A 171 20.00 -42.91 36.52
CA GLY A 171 20.85 -42.45 35.43
C GLY A 171 22.35 -42.63 35.71
N GLU A 172 23.12 -42.66 34.62
CA GLU A 172 24.57 -42.82 34.69
C GLU A 172 25.22 -41.57 35.32
N GLY A 173 26.35 -41.71 36.03
CA GLY A 173 27.09 -40.57 36.60
C GLY A 173 26.66 -40.10 38.00
N LYS A 174 27.34 -39.06 38.52
CA LYS A 174 27.12 -38.52 39.89
C LYS A 174 26.06 -37.42 39.94
N TYR A 175 25.90 -36.66 38.85
CA TYR A 175 24.92 -35.59 38.71
C TYR A 175 24.06 -35.81 37.46
N PRO A 176 22.78 -35.41 37.47
CA PRO A 176 21.97 -35.43 36.25
C PRO A 176 22.52 -34.44 35.21
N CYS A 177 22.22 -34.66 33.92
CA CYS A 177 22.62 -33.75 32.85
C CYS A 177 22.05 -32.33 33.07
N ILE A 178 20.82 -32.24 33.58
CA ILE A 178 20.17 -30.98 33.96
C ILE A 178 19.64 -31.11 35.39
N VAL A 179 20.14 -30.26 36.29
CA VAL A 179 19.72 -30.25 37.70
C VAL A 179 18.37 -29.55 37.83
N GLY A 180 17.51 -30.04 38.74
CA GLY A 180 16.21 -29.43 39.04
C GLY A 180 15.08 -29.76 38.05
N VAL A 181 15.29 -30.76 37.17
CA VAL A 181 14.29 -31.23 36.21
C VAL A 181 13.83 -32.64 36.57
N TYR A 182 12.52 -32.82 36.72
CA TYR A 182 11.89 -34.08 37.12
C TYR A 182 10.83 -34.54 36.11
N ASP A 183 10.13 -33.60 35.47
CA ASP A 183 9.07 -33.86 34.50
C ASP A 183 9.30 -33.09 33.19
N PHE A 184 8.54 -33.44 32.15
CA PHE A 184 8.51 -32.69 30.89
C PHE A 184 8.15 -31.21 31.12
N THR A 185 7.25 -30.90 32.05
CA THR A 185 6.90 -29.52 32.39
C THR A 185 8.09 -28.75 32.95
N SER A 186 8.89 -29.37 33.83
CA SER A 186 10.10 -28.76 34.37
C SER A 186 11.19 -28.56 33.28
N MET A 187 11.24 -29.47 32.30
CA MET A 187 12.12 -29.33 31.13
C MET A 187 11.68 -28.19 30.19
N LEU A 188 10.37 -28.03 29.98
CA LEU A 188 9.82 -26.91 29.22
C LEU A 188 10.13 -25.57 29.92
N ILE A 189 9.96 -25.52 31.24
CA ILE A 189 10.32 -24.36 32.04
C ILE A 189 11.82 -24.05 31.90
N TYR A 190 12.70 -25.06 32.00
CA TYR A 190 14.14 -24.89 31.74
C TYR A 190 14.42 -24.30 30.35
N SER A 191 13.79 -24.85 29.30
CA SER A 191 13.96 -24.32 27.94
C SER A 191 13.52 -22.86 27.81
N ILE A 192 12.40 -22.48 28.43
CA ILE A 192 11.94 -21.08 28.48
C ILE A 192 12.95 -20.22 29.24
N GLU A 193 13.38 -20.62 30.44
CA GLU A 193 14.33 -19.90 31.28
C GLU A 193 15.66 -19.65 30.56
N THR A 194 16.19 -20.66 29.86
CA THR A 194 17.41 -20.59 29.07
C THR A 194 17.25 -19.68 27.86
N GLN A 195 16.18 -19.87 27.06
CA GLN A 195 16.02 -19.13 25.81
C GLN A 195 15.71 -17.65 26.04
N THR A 196 14.90 -17.34 27.06
CA THR A 196 14.56 -15.96 27.45
C THR A 196 15.61 -15.31 28.34
N THR A 197 16.65 -16.05 28.73
CA THR A 197 17.75 -15.59 29.60
C THR A 197 17.29 -15.11 30.99
N ILE A 198 16.12 -15.59 31.46
CA ILE A 198 15.62 -15.29 32.80
C ILE A 198 16.49 -16.00 33.86
N GLY A 199 16.78 -17.29 33.64
CA GLY A 199 17.67 -18.10 34.48
C GLY A 199 17.44 -17.96 35.98
N PHE A 200 16.33 -18.50 36.52
CA PHE A 200 16.05 -18.40 37.97
C PHE A 200 17.10 -19.07 38.86
N GLY A 201 17.92 -19.97 38.29
CA GLY A 201 19.05 -20.60 38.96
C GLY A 201 18.72 -21.91 39.68
N GLU A 202 17.44 -22.28 39.77
CA GLU A 202 17.02 -23.59 40.28
C GLU A 202 17.29 -24.73 39.29
N LYS A 203 17.33 -24.41 37.99
CA LYS A 203 17.59 -25.35 36.90
C LYS A 203 18.83 -24.92 36.13
N TYR A 204 19.80 -25.80 36.01
CA TYR A 204 21.05 -25.51 35.31
C TYR A 204 21.67 -26.78 34.70
N PRO A 205 22.38 -26.66 33.56
CA PRO A 205 23.07 -27.78 32.95
C PRO A 205 24.31 -28.16 33.78
N SER A 206 24.54 -29.46 33.92
CA SER A 206 25.72 -30.04 34.57
C SER A 206 26.84 -30.33 33.56
N GLU A 207 28.08 -30.42 34.04
CA GLU A 207 29.28 -30.71 33.22
C GLU A 207 29.39 -32.19 32.80
N GLU A 208 28.56 -33.08 33.37
CA GLU A 208 28.60 -34.53 33.12
C GLU A 208 28.26 -34.88 31.65
N CYS A 209 27.32 -34.15 31.04
CA CYS A 209 26.78 -34.49 29.72
C CYS A 209 27.18 -33.44 28.65
N PRO A 210 28.18 -33.72 27.79
CA PRO A 210 28.61 -32.76 26.76
C PRO A 210 27.52 -32.48 25.72
N GLU A 211 26.60 -33.42 25.49
CA GLU A 211 25.46 -33.25 24.60
C GLU A 211 24.53 -32.13 25.06
N THR A 212 24.30 -32.03 26.39
CA THR A 212 23.47 -30.97 26.97
C THR A 212 24.12 -29.60 26.82
N MET A 213 25.44 -29.51 26.99
CA MET A 213 26.19 -28.28 26.76
C MET A 213 26.14 -27.83 25.29
N PHE A 214 26.22 -28.77 24.35
CA PHE A 214 26.06 -28.46 22.93
C PHE A 214 24.66 -27.92 22.61
N LEU A 215 23.60 -28.57 23.13
CA LEU A 215 22.23 -28.11 22.96
C LEU A 215 22.01 -26.72 23.57
N PHE A 216 22.59 -26.46 24.75
CA PHE A 216 22.54 -25.14 25.40
C PHE A 216 23.15 -24.04 24.53
N ILE A 217 24.34 -24.27 23.95
CA ILE A 217 24.99 -23.31 23.05
C ILE A 217 24.14 -23.07 21.80
N MET A 218 23.63 -24.15 21.19
CA MET A 218 22.77 -24.06 20.00
C MET A 218 21.48 -23.28 20.30
N GLN A 219 20.88 -23.52 21.47
CA GLN A 219 19.69 -22.82 21.93
C GLN A 219 19.91 -21.32 22.08
N ILE A 220 21.06 -20.90 22.63
CA ILE A 220 21.41 -19.48 22.73
C ILE A 220 21.55 -18.84 21.35
N ILE A 221 22.27 -19.49 20.43
CA ILE A 221 22.47 -18.98 19.06
C ILE A 221 21.13 -18.83 18.33
N CYS A 222 20.27 -19.85 18.41
CA CYS A 222 18.93 -19.81 17.83
C CYS A 222 18.05 -18.74 18.48
N SER A 223 18.17 -18.53 19.80
CA SER A 223 17.42 -17.49 20.51
C SER A 223 17.72 -16.11 19.96
N ILE A 224 19.01 -15.75 19.86
CA ILE A 224 19.46 -14.46 19.37
C ILE A 224 19.02 -14.24 17.92
N ALA A 225 19.07 -15.29 17.09
CA ALA A 225 18.63 -15.22 15.69
C ALA A 225 17.11 -14.95 15.57
N ILE A 226 16.28 -15.65 16.37
CA ILE A 226 14.82 -15.46 16.37
C ILE A 226 14.46 -14.08 16.92
N GLU A 227 15.07 -13.68 18.04
CA GLU A 227 14.82 -12.39 18.68
C GLU A 227 15.20 -11.23 17.77
N GLY A 228 16.43 -11.22 17.25
CA GLY A 228 16.90 -10.18 16.35
C GLY A 228 16.10 -10.10 15.05
N GLY A 229 15.75 -11.25 14.46
CA GLY A 229 14.93 -11.33 13.26
C GLY A 229 13.52 -10.77 13.48
N MET A 230 12.85 -11.20 14.54
CA MET A 230 11.48 -10.79 14.84
C MET A 230 11.39 -9.31 15.22
N VAL A 231 12.29 -8.81 16.07
CA VAL A 231 12.34 -7.39 16.43
C VAL A 231 12.56 -6.53 15.19
N SER A 232 13.44 -6.95 14.27
CA SER A 232 13.68 -6.25 13.00
C SER A 232 12.43 -6.20 12.12
N ILE A 233 11.69 -7.31 11.99
CA ILE A 233 10.46 -7.36 11.20
C ILE A 233 9.38 -6.44 11.81
N ILE A 234 9.19 -6.50 13.12
CA ILE A 234 8.22 -5.65 13.82
C ILE A 234 8.60 -4.19 13.68
N TYR A 235 9.88 -3.84 13.88
CA TYR A 235 10.39 -2.48 13.70
C TYR A 235 10.09 -1.96 12.30
N VAL A 236 10.46 -2.69 11.25
CA VAL A 236 10.20 -2.31 9.86
C VAL A 236 8.70 -2.17 9.60
N LYS A 237 7.88 -3.07 10.13
CA LYS A 237 6.42 -3.03 9.97
C LYS A 237 5.78 -1.84 10.68
N THR A 238 6.26 -1.46 11.87
CA THR A 238 5.81 -0.26 12.60
C THR A 238 6.31 1.04 12.00
N ALA A 239 7.52 1.03 11.44
CA ALA A 239 8.14 2.20 10.81
C ALA A 239 7.52 2.53 9.45
N ARG A 240 6.87 1.55 8.81
CA ARG A 240 6.04 1.83 7.64
C ARG A 240 4.83 2.66 8.06
N PRO A 241 4.43 3.66 7.26
CA PRO A 241 3.29 4.49 7.59
C PRO A 241 2.08 3.56 7.50
N VAL A 242 1.38 3.37 8.62
CA VAL A 242 0.22 2.49 8.67
C VAL A 242 -0.70 2.85 7.50
N ARG A 243 -1.11 1.84 6.73
CA ARG A 243 -1.96 1.91 5.51
C ARG A 243 -3.36 2.53 5.76
N GLN A 244 -3.60 3.10 6.93
CA GLN A 244 -4.90 3.37 7.51
C GLN A 244 -5.08 4.88 7.81
N ASN A 245 -6.04 5.46 7.08
CA ASN A 245 -6.83 6.66 7.36
C ASN A 245 -6.20 8.06 7.29
N THR A 246 -4.90 8.20 7.10
CA THR A 246 -4.27 9.50 6.74
C THR A 246 -4.17 9.68 5.23
N LYS A 247 -5.21 9.26 4.50
CA LYS A 247 -5.26 9.45 3.05
C LYS A 247 -5.62 10.92 2.77
N LEU A 248 -4.89 11.54 1.85
CA LEU A 248 -5.33 12.77 1.20
C LEU A 248 -6.79 12.57 0.75
N LYS A 249 -7.64 13.55 1.05
CA LYS A 249 -9.04 13.49 0.66
C LYS A 249 -9.22 14.17 -0.69
N PHE A 250 -9.89 13.46 -1.58
CA PHE A 250 -10.35 13.98 -2.86
C PHE A 250 -11.80 14.42 -2.77
N SER A 251 -12.20 15.38 -3.60
CA SER A 251 -13.60 15.72 -3.79
C SER A 251 -14.38 14.53 -4.32
N ASP A 252 -15.63 14.41 -3.89
CA ASP A 252 -16.55 13.38 -4.38
C ASP A 252 -17.04 13.65 -5.81
N LYS A 253 -16.65 14.76 -6.42
CA LYS A 253 -17.12 15.19 -7.73
C LYS A 253 -15.94 15.81 -8.44
N ALA A 254 -15.84 15.60 -9.74
CA ALA A 254 -15.03 16.46 -10.60
C ALA A 254 -16.00 17.40 -11.34
N VAL A 255 -15.55 18.59 -11.70
CA VAL A 255 -16.39 19.56 -12.41
C VAL A 255 -15.69 20.12 -13.63
N ILE A 256 -16.46 20.42 -14.66
CA ILE A 256 -15.96 21.08 -15.88
C ILE A 256 -16.60 22.46 -15.96
N CYS A 257 -15.78 23.52 -15.99
CA CYS A 257 -16.24 24.87 -16.21
C CYS A 257 -15.23 25.71 -16.99
N TYR A 258 -15.66 26.86 -17.50
CA TYR A 258 -14.75 27.85 -18.04
C TYR A 258 -14.00 28.57 -16.92
N ARG A 259 -12.68 28.69 -17.05
CA ARG A 259 -11.81 29.52 -16.22
C ARG A 259 -10.88 30.28 -17.14
N ASP A 260 -10.90 31.62 -17.06
CA ASP A 260 -10.11 32.51 -17.92
C ASP A 260 -10.30 32.19 -19.42
N ARG A 261 -11.57 31.99 -19.84
CA ARG A 261 -11.99 31.63 -21.21
C ARG A 261 -11.48 30.27 -21.73
N LYS A 262 -10.93 29.43 -20.87
CA LYS A 262 -10.51 28.07 -21.22
C LYS A 262 -11.38 27.05 -20.50
N LEU A 263 -11.76 25.99 -21.21
CA LEU A 263 -12.52 24.89 -20.62
C LEU A 263 -11.58 24.08 -19.72
N CYS A 264 -11.94 23.91 -18.45
CA CYS A 264 -11.07 23.30 -17.46
C CYS A 264 -11.80 22.19 -16.70
N LEU A 265 -11.13 21.05 -16.52
CA LEU A 265 -11.51 20.00 -15.59
C LEU A 265 -10.89 20.30 -14.22
N LEU A 266 -11.72 20.29 -13.18
CA LEU A 266 -11.38 20.70 -11.83
C LEU A 266 -11.78 19.60 -10.83
N PHE A 267 -10.90 19.32 -9.89
CA PHE A 267 -11.22 18.51 -8.70
C PHE A 267 -10.45 19.05 -7.50
N ARG A 268 -10.96 18.82 -6.30
CA ARG A 268 -10.37 19.36 -5.07
C ARG A 268 -9.64 18.28 -4.31
N VAL A 269 -8.52 18.67 -3.71
CA VAL A 269 -7.70 17.80 -2.85
C VAL A 269 -7.46 18.53 -1.53
N CYS A 270 -7.48 17.80 -0.42
CA CYS A 270 -7.18 18.33 0.90
C CYS A 270 -6.39 17.32 1.72
N ASP A 271 -5.44 17.80 2.50
CA ASP A 271 -4.83 17.04 3.58
C ASP A 271 -5.55 17.35 4.90
N PRO A 272 -6.30 16.40 5.49
CA PRO A 272 -7.06 16.65 6.72
C PRO A 272 -6.19 16.75 7.99
N ARG A 273 -4.90 16.36 7.96
CA ARG A 273 -4.06 16.29 9.17
C ARG A 273 -3.08 17.45 9.33
N GLU A 274 -3.13 18.46 8.46
CA GLU A 274 -2.17 19.57 8.45
C GLU A 274 -0.69 19.10 8.34
N GLN A 275 -0.47 17.82 8.00
CA GLN A 275 0.85 17.23 7.84
C GLN A 275 1.32 17.54 6.43
N GLN A 276 1.97 18.69 6.26
CA GLN A 276 2.45 19.14 4.95
C GLN A 276 3.23 18.04 4.22
N SER A 277 2.62 17.49 3.17
CA SER A 277 3.26 16.51 2.29
C SER A 277 4.32 17.24 1.45
N ILE A 278 5.58 16.92 1.72
CA ILE A 278 6.73 17.55 1.04
C ILE A 278 6.75 17.07 -0.41
N LYS A 279 6.86 18.01 -1.37
CA LYS A 279 6.98 17.76 -2.81
C LYS A 279 5.84 16.87 -3.38
N SER A 280 4.59 17.28 -3.17
CA SER A 280 3.44 16.59 -3.77
C SER A 280 3.40 16.79 -5.29
N LYS A 281 3.41 15.70 -6.04
CA LYS A 281 3.20 15.68 -7.50
C LYS A 281 1.92 14.91 -7.82
N ILE A 282 1.01 15.59 -8.50
CA ILE A 282 -0.27 15.05 -8.93
C ILE A 282 -0.13 14.63 -10.40
N ARG A 283 -0.62 13.43 -10.73
CA ARG A 283 -0.74 12.94 -12.10
C ARG A 283 -2.16 12.46 -12.34
N VAL A 284 -2.67 12.74 -13.53
CA VAL A 284 -4.01 12.33 -13.94
C VAL A 284 -3.89 11.59 -15.25
N TYR A 285 -4.47 10.39 -15.31
CA TYR A 285 -4.51 9.56 -16.49
C TYR A 285 -5.97 9.30 -16.87
N MET A 286 -6.31 9.47 -18.13
CA MET A 286 -7.58 9.02 -18.68
C MET A 286 -7.40 7.62 -19.24
N ILE A 287 -8.17 6.69 -18.70
CA ILE A 287 -8.23 5.30 -19.13
C ILE A 287 -9.43 5.18 -20.08
N VAL A 288 -9.17 4.84 -21.34
CA VAL A 288 -10.22 4.67 -22.35
C VAL A 288 -9.93 3.45 -23.22
N ASP A 289 -10.98 2.77 -23.66
CA ASP A 289 -10.87 1.65 -24.59
C ASP A 289 -10.80 2.22 -26.01
N ARG A 290 -9.67 1.97 -26.69
CA ARG A 290 -9.43 2.47 -28.04
C ARG A 290 -9.37 1.29 -29.03
N PRO A 291 -10.23 1.27 -30.07
CA PRO A 291 -10.07 0.32 -31.16
C PRO A 291 -8.86 0.70 -32.03
N THR A 292 -8.03 -0.28 -32.37
CA THR A 292 -6.92 -0.15 -33.31
C THR A 292 -7.42 -0.28 -34.75
N ARG A 293 -6.58 0.07 -35.73
CA ARG A 293 -6.93 -0.03 -37.15
C ARG A 293 -7.07 -1.48 -37.60
N GLU A 294 -6.41 -2.36 -36.88
CA GLU A 294 -6.37 -3.82 -37.05
C GLU A 294 -7.59 -4.50 -36.40
N GLY A 295 -8.43 -3.77 -35.66
CA GLY A 295 -9.67 -4.27 -35.04
C GLY A 295 -9.51 -4.78 -33.61
N GLU A 296 -8.34 -4.62 -32.99
CA GLU A 296 -8.11 -4.94 -31.58
C GLU A 296 -8.61 -3.80 -30.68
N ILE A 297 -9.12 -4.12 -29.49
CA ILE A 297 -9.52 -3.12 -28.50
C ILE A 297 -8.45 -3.07 -27.41
N ILE A 298 -7.71 -1.96 -27.34
CA ILE A 298 -6.63 -1.77 -26.36
C ILE A 298 -7.06 -0.73 -25.32
N LYS A 299 -6.82 -1.04 -24.04
CA LYS A 299 -6.94 -0.05 -22.96
C LYS A 299 -5.79 0.94 -23.07
N THR A 300 -6.09 2.17 -23.47
CA THR A 300 -5.11 3.25 -23.60
C THR A 300 -5.12 4.12 -22.34
N HIS A 301 -3.92 4.46 -21.86
CA HIS A 301 -3.73 5.40 -20.76
C HIS A 301 -3.12 6.69 -21.31
N ALA A 302 -3.87 7.80 -21.27
CA ALA A 302 -3.39 9.09 -21.73
C ALA A 302 -3.26 10.08 -20.56
N GLU A 303 -2.09 10.72 -20.41
CA GLU A 303 -1.86 11.68 -19.33
C GLU A 303 -2.54 13.03 -19.61
N LEU A 304 -3.26 13.54 -18.62
CA LEU A 304 -3.85 14.88 -18.63
C LEU A 304 -2.85 15.87 -18.03
N LYS A 305 -2.37 16.81 -18.85
CA LYS A 305 -1.41 17.84 -18.43
C LYS A 305 -2.04 18.80 -17.43
N LEU A 306 -1.57 18.77 -16.18
CA LEU A 306 -2.00 19.70 -15.14
C LEU A 306 -1.26 21.03 -15.23
N ILE A 307 -1.87 22.09 -14.71
CA ILE A 307 -1.18 23.38 -14.49
C ILE A 307 0.04 23.13 -13.58
N ASN A 308 1.17 23.81 -13.88
CA ASN A 308 2.46 23.67 -13.18
C ASN A 308 3.03 22.23 -13.19
N ASN A 309 2.76 21.44 -14.24
CA ASN A 309 3.23 20.05 -14.36
C ASN A 309 2.83 19.16 -13.17
N GLY A 310 1.70 19.49 -12.52
CA GLY A 310 1.16 18.76 -11.38
C GLY A 310 1.91 18.98 -10.05
N GLN A 311 2.89 19.88 -10.00
CA GLN A 311 3.55 20.26 -8.75
C GLN A 311 2.68 21.29 -8.02
N GLN A 312 2.13 20.90 -6.87
CA GLN A 312 1.25 21.75 -6.07
C GLN A 312 1.59 21.63 -4.58
N ILE A 313 1.48 22.76 -3.87
CA ILE A 313 1.66 22.82 -2.42
C ILE A 313 0.28 22.68 -1.78
N ILE A 314 0.01 21.52 -1.17
CA ILE A 314 -1.27 21.21 -0.52
C ILE A 314 -1.22 21.68 0.93
N ALA A 315 -1.15 23.00 1.15
CA ALA A 315 -1.19 23.59 2.49
C ALA A 315 -2.63 23.82 3.00
N TRP A 316 -3.57 23.99 2.07
CA TRP A 316 -5.01 24.11 2.28
C TRP A 316 -5.73 23.33 1.16
N PRO A 317 -7.07 23.17 1.21
CA PRO A 317 -7.80 22.56 0.12
C PRO A 317 -7.53 23.25 -1.23
N GLU A 318 -6.82 22.56 -2.12
CA GLU A 318 -6.39 23.10 -3.41
C GLU A 318 -7.28 22.52 -4.52
N ILE A 319 -7.59 23.36 -5.51
CA ILE A 319 -8.34 22.93 -6.70
C ILE A 319 -7.34 22.63 -7.81
N VAL A 320 -7.18 21.34 -8.11
CA VAL A 320 -6.37 20.88 -9.23
C VAL A 320 -7.10 21.18 -10.53
N CYS A 321 -6.40 21.76 -11.49
CA CYS A 321 -6.95 22.22 -12.75
C CYS A 321 -6.20 21.61 -13.92
N HIS A 322 -6.93 20.95 -14.81
CA HIS A 322 -6.49 20.53 -16.13
C HIS A 322 -7.17 21.41 -17.18
N VAL A 323 -6.39 22.03 -18.05
CA VAL A 323 -6.94 22.79 -19.18
C VAL A 323 -7.22 21.83 -20.32
N ILE A 324 -8.46 21.79 -20.79
CA ILE A 324 -8.86 21.00 -21.95
C ILE A 324 -8.48 21.79 -23.20
N ASP A 325 -7.25 21.56 -23.67
CA ASP A 325 -6.70 22.15 -24.88
C ASP A 325 -6.81 21.19 -26.08
N GLU A 326 -6.32 21.63 -27.24
CA GLU A 326 -6.26 20.84 -28.48
C GLU A 326 -5.47 19.52 -28.33
N SER A 327 -4.57 19.45 -27.34
CA SER A 327 -3.72 18.29 -27.06
C SER A 327 -4.30 17.36 -25.98
N SER A 328 -5.38 17.78 -25.32
CA SER A 328 -6.02 17.02 -24.26
C SER A 328 -6.79 15.82 -24.83
N PRO A 329 -6.69 14.63 -24.20
CA PRO A 329 -7.52 13.48 -24.53
C PRO A 329 -9.03 13.74 -24.39
N MET A 330 -9.43 14.80 -23.68
CA MET A 330 -10.81 15.18 -23.46
C MET A 330 -11.37 16.20 -24.46
N ARG A 331 -10.60 16.56 -25.51
CA ARG A 331 -10.97 17.59 -26.49
C ARG A 331 -12.30 17.31 -27.20
N ASP A 332 -12.63 16.05 -27.45
CA ASP A 332 -13.81 15.67 -28.21
C ASP A 332 -15.12 15.88 -27.43
N PHE A 333 -15.05 16.04 -26.11
CA PHE A 333 -16.22 16.29 -25.27
C PHE A 333 -16.58 17.77 -25.27
N LYS A 334 -17.60 18.13 -26.06
CA LYS A 334 -18.11 19.52 -26.15
C LYS A 334 -19.41 19.75 -25.39
N SER A 335 -20.13 18.68 -25.04
CA SER A 335 -21.42 18.74 -24.35
C SER A 335 -21.47 17.81 -23.14
N ALA A 336 -22.31 18.17 -22.16
CA ALA A 336 -22.64 17.33 -21.02
C ALA A 336 -23.21 15.96 -21.44
N LYS A 337 -23.93 15.90 -22.58
CA LYS A 337 -24.47 14.63 -23.10
C LYS A 337 -23.36 13.70 -23.58
N ASP A 338 -22.39 14.25 -24.29
CA ASP A 338 -21.26 13.49 -24.84
C ASP A 338 -20.40 12.91 -23.72
N LEU A 339 -20.14 13.73 -22.69
CA LEU A 339 -19.39 13.30 -21.51
C LEU A 339 -20.08 12.13 -20.80
N ASN A 340 -21.40 12.22 -20.57
CA ASN A 340 -22.16 11.18 -19.87
C ASN A 340 -22.32 9.90 -20.69
N ALA A 341 -22.33 10.00 -22.02
CA ALA A 341 -22.40 8.84 -22.92
C ALA A 341 -21.04 8.15 -23.09
N ALA A 342 -19.95 8.84 -22.78
CA ALA A 342 -18.61 8.30 -22.93
C ALA A 342 -18.28 7.24 -21.87
N HIS A 343 -17.44 6.29 -22.25
CA HIS A 343 -16.91 5.26 -21.35
C HIS A 343 -15.42 5.52 -21.12
N PHE A 344 -15.10 6.32 -20.10
CA PHE A 344 -13.74 6.54 -19.64
C PHE A 344 -13.67 6.44 -18.12
N GLU A 345 -12.45 6.35 -17.58
CA GLU A 345 -12.21 6.50 -16.15
C GLU A 345 -11.00 7.42 -15.95
N LEU A 346 -11.15 8.46 -15.14
CA LEU A 346 -10.04 9.33 -14.79
C LEU A 346 -9.37 8.76 -13.55
N TYR A 347 -8.14 8.29 -13.71
CA TYR A 347 -7.28 7.85 -12.64
C TYR A 347 -6.43 9.02 -12.14
N VAL A 348 -6.53 9.35 -10.86
CA VAL A 348 -5.76 10.41 -10.21
C VAL A 348 -4.81 9.76 -9.21
N SER A 349 -3.52 10.07 -9.32
CA SER A 349 -2.49 9.66 -8.38
C SER A 349 -1.76 10.88 -7.83
N ILE A 350 -1.62 10.93 -6.52
CA ILE A 350 -0.81 11.92 -5.82
C ILE A 350 0.33 11.18 -5.15
N VAL A 351 1.54 11.53 -5.56
CA VAL A 351 2.78 11.04 -4.95
C VAL A 351 3.35 12.15 -4.10
N GLY A 352 3.58 11.89 -2.82
CA GLY A 352 4.14 12.85 -1.88
C GLY A 352 5.01 12.15 -0.84
N VAL A 353 5.85 12.91 -0.13
CA VAL A 353 6.70 12.37 0.93
C VAL A 353 6.08 12.72 2.28
N SER A 354 5.89 11.72 3.15
CA SER A 354 5.42 11.95 4.51
C SER A 354 6.51 12.69 5.32
N PRO A 355 6.19 13.81 5.99
CA PRO A 355 7.17 14.56 6.75
C PRO A 355 7.69 13.79 7.97
N ALA A 356 6.91 12.85 8.52
CA ALA A 356 7.26 12.10 9.72
C ALA A 356 8.21 10.92 9.45
N THR A 357 7.99 10.20 8.35
CA THR A 357 8.77 8.98 8.02
C THR A 357 9.75 9.17 6.88
N ALA A 358 9.70 10.32 6.18
CA ALA A 358 10.43 10.58 4.94
C ALA A 358 10.20 9.52 3.84
N GLN A 359 9.15 8.71 3.97
CA GLN A 359 8.79 7.69 2.99
C GLN A 359 7.83 8.28 1.95
N VAL A 360 7.98 7.80 0.72
CA VAL A 360 7.09 8.15 -0.38
C VAL A 360 5.75 7.45 -0.16
N THR A 361 4.68 8.24 -0.19
CA THR A 361 3.30 7.79 -0.09
C THR A 361 2.59 8.11 -1.39
N GLU A 362 1.75 7.19 -1.83
CA GLU A 362 0.92 7.39 -3.01
C GLU A 362 -0.55 7.22 -2.63
N THR A 363 -1.36 8.23 -2.94
CA THR A 363 -2.81 8.16 -2.76
C THR A 363 -3.47 8.25 -4.13
N ARG A 364 -4.41 7.34 -4.39
CA ARG A 364 -5.07 7.19 -5.67
C ARG A 364 -6.58 7.31 -5.53
N THR A 365 -7.24 7.86 -6.55
CA THR A 365 -8.70 7.86 -6.68
C THR A 365 -9.09 7.76 -8.14
N SER A 366 -10.34 7.40 -8.42
CA SER A 366 -10.91 7.43 -9.74
C SER A 366 -12.15 8.33 -9.82
N TYR A 367 -12.39 8.89 -11.01
CA TYR A 367 -13.64 9.53 -11.38
C TYR A 367 -14.21 8.88 -12.64
N ILE A 368 -15.44 8.40 -12.55
CA ILE A 368 -16.20 7.93 -13.71
C ILE A 368 -17.00 9.10 -14.32
N PRO A 369 -17.48 8.99 -15.57
CA PRO A 369 -18.19 10.05 -16.27
C PRO A 369 -19.36 10.62 -15.48
N GLN A 370 -20.13 9.78 -14.80
CA GLN A 370 -21.27 10.17 -13.95
C GLN A 370 -20.88 11.03 -12.74
N GLU A 371 -19.61 10.98 -12.33
CA GLU A 371 -19.05 11.73 -11.22
C GLU A 371 -18.38 13.04 -11.68
N VAL A 372 -18.34 13.28 -13.00
CA VAL A 372 -17.85 14.52 -13.62
C VAL A 372 -19.04 15.39 -14.02
N HIS A 373 -19.22 16.52 -13.34
CA HIS A 373 -20.35 17.41 -13.57
C HIS A 373 -19.98 18.58 -14.49
N TRP A 374 -20.67 18.65 -15.63
CA TRP A 374 -20.52 19.75 -16.59
C TRP A 374 -21.24 21.02 -16.12
N GLY A 375 -20.63 22.19 -16.32
CA GLY A 375 -21.23 23.48 -15.98
C GLY A 375 -21.35 23.73 -14.49
N GLN A 376 -20.47 23.13 -13.69
CA GLN A 376 -20.43 23.32 -12.25
C GLN A 376 -19.09 23.88 -11.80
N ARG A 377 -19.09 24.62 -10.69
CA ARG A 377 -17.90 25.16 -10.05
C ARG A 377 -17.95 24.87 -8.56
N PHE A 378 -16.80 24.60 -7.95
CA PHE A 378 -16.72 24.45 -6.50
C PHE A 378 -16.97 25.77 -5.78
N VAL A 379 -17.71 25.71 -4.67
CA VAL A 379 -17.89 26.86 -3.77
C VAL A 379 -16.57 27.21 -3.09
N ASN A 380 -16.29 28.49 -2.88
CA ASN A 380 -15.13 28.90 -2.09
C ASN A 380 -15.35 28.52 -0.61
N ILE A 381 -14.44 27.74 -0.05
CA ILE A 381 -14.53 27.23 1.33
C ILE A 381 -13.53 27.89 2.28
N ILE A 382 -12.66 28.77 1.78
CA ILE A 382 -11.63 29.44 2.56
C ILE A 382 -12.15 30.83 2.92
N THR A 383 -12.24 31.10 4.22
CA THR A 383 -12.63 32.41 4.75
C THR A 383 -11.55 32.89 5.73
N TYR A 384 -11.35 34.20 5.81
CA TYR A 384 -10.45 34.79 6.80
C TYR A 384 -11.26 35.27 7.98
N ASP A 385 -11.05 34.66 9.15
CA ASP A 385 -11.68 35.13 10.38
C ASP A 385 -10.80 36.20 11.04
N ALA A 386 -11.28 37.44 11.00
CA ALA A 386 -10.59 38.59 11.57
C ALA A 386 -10.42 38.50 13.10
N ASN A 387 -11.31 37.77 13.80
CA ASN A 387 -11.26 37.65 15.25
C ASN A 387 -10.13 36.72 15.70
N SER A 388 -10.03 35.54 15.08
CA SER A 388 -8.95 34.58 15.36
C SER A 388 -7.65 34.88 14.60
N ARG A 389 -7.67 35.84 13.65
CA ARG A 389 -6.56 36.17 12.72
C ARG A 389 -6.05 34.95 11.95
N ARG A 390 -6.93 34.01 11.64
CA ARG A 390 -6.61 32.74 10.97
C ARG A 390 -7.50 32.54 9.75
N TYR A 391 -6.98 31.80 8.78
CA TYR A 391 -7.80 31.27 7.71
C TYR A 391 -8.58 30.06 8.24
N VAL A 392 -9.90 30.12 8.12
CA VAL A 392 -10.81 29.06 8.52
C VAL A 392 -11.38 28.44 7.25
N TYR A 393 -11.26 27.11 7.15
CA TYR A 393 -11.84 26.33 6.07
C TYR A 393 -13.09 25.62 6.56
N ASP A 394 -14.20 25.76 5.84
CA ASP A 394 -15.42 25.01 6.13
C ASP A 394 -15.43 23.69 5.36
N TYR A 395 -15.12 22.60 6.07
CA TYR A 395 -15.08 21.27 5.49
C TYR A 395 -16.46 20.75 5.06
N SER A 396 -17.54 21.28 5.64
CA SER A 396 -18.91 20.87 5.29
C SER A 396 -19.22 21.15 3.82
N ASN A 397 -18.64 22.23 3.29
CA ASN A 397 -18.79 22.67 1.91
C ASN A 397 -17.71 22.12 0.96
N PHE A 398 -16.91 21.15 1.40
CA PHE A 398 -15.79 20.60 0.61
C PHE A 398 -16.23 20.02 -0.74
N ASN A 399 -17.39 19.34 -0.77
CA ASN A 399 -17.94 18.72 -1.98
C ASN A 399 -19.02 19.57 -2.66
N THR A 400 -19.35 20.75 -2.12
CA THR A 400 -20.45 21.58 -2.61
C THR A 400 -20.07 22.28 -3.90
N THR A 401 -20.93 22.15 -4.91
CA THR A 401 -20.78 22.74 -6.23
C THR A 401 -21.98 23.60 -6.55
N ILE A 402 -21.76 24.67 -7.32
CA ILE A 402 -22.78 25.58 -7.84
C ILE A 402 -22.81 25.47 -9.37
N SER A 403 -23.99 25.59 -9.97
CA SER A 403 -24.14 25.70 -11.42
C SER A 403 -23.62 27.05 -11.90
N VAL A 404 -22.91 27.05 -13.02
CA VAL A 404 -22.39 28.26 -13.67
C VAL A 404 -22.80 28.23 -15.13
N ASP A 405 -23.17 29.39 -15.66
CA ASP A 405 -23.49 29.52 -17.08
C ASP A 405 -22.24 29.25 -17.92
N MET A 406 -22.37 28.28 -18.82
CA MET A 406 -21.30 27.85 -19.74
C MET A 406 -21.35 28.61 -21.07
N ALA A 407 -22.00 29.77 -21.11
CA ALA A 407 -21.99 30.62 -22.28
C ALA A 407 -20.56 31.13 -22.48
N GLU A 408 -19.98 30.84 -23.65
CA GLU A 408 -18.79 31.53 -24.12
C GLU A 408 -19.14 33.02 -24.18
N GLU A 409 -18.69 33.81 -23.21
CA GLU A 409 -18.64 35.26 -23.35
C GLU A 409 -17.64 35.55 -24.48
N MET A 410 -18.18 35.68 -25.70
CA MET A 410 -17.48 36.07 -26.93
C MET A 410 -16.80 37.43 -26.80
#